data_AF-A0A0D7B4B8-F1
#
_entry.id   AF-A0A0D7B4B8-F1
#
_cell.length_a   1.000
_cell.length_b   1.000
_cell.length_c   1.000
_cell.angle_alpha   90.00
_cell.angle_beta   90.00
_cell.angle_gamma   90.00
#
_symmetry.space_group_name_H-M   'P 1'
#
loop_
_entity.id
_entity.type
_entity.pdbx_description
1 polymer ?
#
loop_
_entity_poly.entity_id
_entity_poly.type
_entity_poly.pdbx_seq_one_letter_code
_entity_poly.pdbx_strand_id
1 'polypeptide(L)'
;MYPPYQRPLVWNGPYGFDPSYIARPQSTSRPPEWPVYPSQTVIPDTTAPHPSVQRLPAFNRGTDYKEATDDPSRPSDKKTLGVYRYRAAWDIDESKHSGWKHIQLDSDEEPSRHMREHPRVKLVSWNIDFESNWPCDRATALIDYLQKVICQCPETTSRPRVPCVIMLQEVHSKVLRDVIHKHDWIRNNFMLTPIDHDKWPLSWMHGCITLVERTVCVRDAYTINYAWSDQRRMAIGIEIGLWNASGVRRNMILLNTHLEDDIDEPVHHRHRKRQLNECRLQLIRKGFGGVLCASMSRFDGYDDLDDAYVYDKLGFVDAAGYENDEKSDTWGYQGGRGAEKCRPDKMLVLSPPQRNRKLLLARPKRIGVGLTFKDNRFVSDHFGLCATLEVE
;
A
#
# COMPACT_ATOMS: atom_id res chain seq x y z
N MET A 1 45.37 15.89 -44.43
CA MET A 1 45.61 14.43 -44.33
C MET A 1 45.00 13.96 -43.03
N TYR A 2 43.86 13.26 -43.12
CA TYR A 2 43.18 12.56 -42.02
C TYR A 2 43.18 11.06 -42.35
N PRO A 3 43.26 10.14 -41.38
CA PRO A 3 43.26 8.71 -41.67
C PRO A 3 41.83 8.22 -41.97
N PRO A 4 41.66 7.15 -42.78
CA PRO A 4 40.34 6.63 -43.10
C PRO A 4 39.79 5.74 -41.99
N TYR A 5 38.48 5.87 -41.78
CA TYR A 5 37.61 5.05 -40.94
C TYR A 5 37.69 3.56 -41.32
N GLN A 6 37.99 2.69 -40.35
CA GLN A 6 37.83 1.24 -40.46
C GLN A 6 36.40 0.83 -40.10
N ARG A 7 35.78 -0.01 -40.94
CA ARG A 7 34.47 -0.65 -40.69
C ARG A 7 34.61 -1.82 -39.69
N PRO A 8 33.57 -2.16 -38.91
CA PRO A 8 33.62 -3.32 -38.03
C PRO A 8 33.47 -4.63 -38.83
N LEU A 9 34.24 -5.63 -38.43
CA LEU A 9 34.16 -7.02 -38.87
C LEU A 9 32.82 -7.65 -38.46
N VAL A 10 32.09 -8.18 -39.45
CA VAL A 10 30.92 -9.04 -39.26
C VAL A 10 31.42 -10.46 -39.00
N TRP A 11 31.04 -11.01 -37.84
CA TRP A 11 31.34 -12.38 -37.44
C TRP A 11 30.32 -13.34 -38.06
N ASN A 12 30.75 -14.16 -39.02
CA ASN A 12 29.95 -15.24 -39.60
C ASN A 12 30.19 -16.54 -38.81
N GLY A 13 29.28 -16.86 -37.88
CA GLY A 13 29.21 -18.17 -37.23
C GLY A 13 28.38 -19.17 -38.04
N PRO A 14 28.61 -20.48 -37.91
CA PRO A 14 28.02 -21.51 -38.78
C PRO A 14 26.72 -22.04 -38.17
N TYR A 15 25.62 -21.31 -38.31
CA TYR A 15 24.28 -21.89 -38.16
C TYR A 15 23.35 -21.25 -39.20
N GLY A 16 23.16 -21.96 -40.31
CA GLY A 16 22.20 -21.58 -41.34
C GLY A 16 20.77 -21.73 -40.82
N PHE A 17 20.00 -20.66 -40.91
CA PHE A 17 18.55 -20.68 -40.71
C PHE A 17 17.88 -20.82 -42.08
N ASP A 18 17.16 -21.92 -42.27
CA ASP A 18 16.30 -22.21 -43.43
C ASP A 18 14.96 -21.46 -43.29
N PRO A 19 14.58 -20.59 -44.24
CA PRO A 19 13.34 -19.81 -44.16
C PRO A 19 12.16 -20.46 -44.90
N SER A 20 11.96 -21.79 -44.76
CA SER A 20 10.87 -22.50 -45.41
C SER A 20 9.95 -23.29 -44.45
N TYR A 21 9.40 -22.64 -43.42
CA TYR A 21 8.24 -23.18 -42.68
C TYR A 21 7.28 -22.05 -42.26
N ILE A 22 6.43 -21.62 -43.20
CA ILE A 22 5.22 -20.85 -42.88
C ILE A 22 4.05 -21.83 -42.90
N ALA A 23 3.72 -22.37 -41.72
CA ALA A 23 2.46 -23.06 -41.48
C ALA A 23 1.54 -22.14 -40.67
N ARG A 24 0.41 -21.75 -41.26
CA ARG A 24 -0.69 -21.05 -40.58
C ARG A 24 -1.40 -22.03 -39.63
N PRO A 25 -1.78 -21.62 -38.41
CA PRO A 25 -2.88 -22.24 -37.71
C PRO A 25 -4.16 -21.42 -37.93
N GLN A 26 -5.12 -22.01 -38.64
CA GLN A 26 -6.53 -21.76 -38.36
C GLN A 26 -6.87 -22.48 -37.05
N SER A 27 -7.39 -21.77 -36.06
CA SER A 27 -8.28 -22.37 -35.06
C SER A 27 -8.98 -21.27 -34.26
N THR A 28 -10.28 -21.20 -34.49
CA THR A 28 -11.28 -20.52 -33.68
C THR A 28 -11.31 -21.15 -32.28
N SER A 29 -11.02 -20.36 -31.25
CA SER A 29 -11.49 -20.66 -29.89
C SER A 29 -11.85 -19.35 -29.19
N ARG A 30 -13.09 -19.28 -28.70
CA ARG A 30 -13.60 -18.19 -27.87
C ARG A 30 -12.76 -18.11 -26.57
N PRO A 31 -12.55 -16.91 -26.00
CA PRO A 31 -11.97 -16.79 -24.67
C PRO A 31 -12.89 -17.46 -23.63
N PRO A 32 -12.34 -17.98 -22.53
CA PRO A 32 -13.13 -18.66 -21.50
C PRO A 32 -14.12 -17.68 -20.87
N GLU A 33 -15.39 -18.05 -20.89
CA GLU A 33 -16.45 -17.39 -20.13
C GLU A 33 -16.17 -17.58 -18.63
N TRP A 34 -16.29 -16.49 -17.87
CA TRP A 34 -16.15 -16.49 -16.42
C TRP A 34 -17.28 -17.30 -15.78
N PRO A 35 -17.03 -18.07 -14.70
CA PRO A 35 -18.09 -18.80 -14.03
C PRO A 35 -19.09 -17.82 -13.42
N VAL A 36 -20.32 -17.85 -13.95
CA VAL A 36 -21.50 -17.25 -13.32
C VAL A 36 -21.83 -18.13 -12.11
N TYR A 37 -21.66 -17.60 -10.90
CA TYR A 37 -22.09 -18.30 -9.68
C TYR A 37 -23.63 -18.28 -9.60
N PRO A 38 -24.30 -19.42 -9.41
CA PRO A 38 -25.73 -19.44 -9.17
C PRO A 38 -26.05 -18.79 -7.81
N SER A 39 -26.86 -17.74 -7.84
CA SER A 39 -27.48 -17.14 -6.67
C SER A 39 -28.55 -18.07 -6.11
N GLN A 40 -28.19 -18.99 -5.22
CA GLN A 40 -29.16 -19.68 -4.38
C GLN A 40 -28.46 -20.26 -3.14
N THR A 41 -28.45 -19.49 -2.05
CA THR A 41 -28.15 -20.03 -0.72
C THR A 41 -29.48 -20.28 -0.02
N VAL A 42 -29.90 -21.54 0.00
CA VAL A 42 -30.88 -22.02 0.96
C VAL A 42 -30.18 -22.06 2.32
N ILE A 43 -30.63 -21.24 3.26
CA ILE A 43 -30.13 -21.18 4.63
C ILE A 43 -30.70 -22.39 5.39
N PRO A 44 -29.86 -23.27 5.99
CA PRO A 44 -30.36 -24.26 6.94
C PRO A 44 -30.69 -23.57 8.26
N ASP A 45 -31.94 -23.72 8.70
CA ASP A 45 -32.39 -23.36 10.04
C ASP A 45 -31.63 -24.20 11.08
N THR A 46 -30.76 -23.56 11.85
CA THR A 46 -29.99 -24.21 12.92
C THR A 46 -30.27 -23.51 14.25
N THR A 47 -31.27 -24.04 14.93
CA THR A 47 -31.71 -23.68 16.29
C THR A 47 -30.81 -24.30 17.36
N ALA A 48 -29.51 -24.01 17.33
CA ALA A 48 -28.58 -24.40 18.40
C ALA A 48 -28.04 -23.16 19.15
N PRO A 49 -28.13 -23.09 20.49
CA PRO A 49 -27.64 -21.95 21.25
C PRO A 49 -26.11 -21.91 21.27
N HIS A 50 -25.56 -20.84 20.70
CA HIS A 50 -24.12 -20.56 20.66
C HIS A 50 -23.60 -20.13 22.05
N PRO A 51 -22.40 -20.56 22.48
CA PRO A 51 -21.82 -20.09 23.74
C PRO A 51 -21.66 -18.57 23.73
N SER A 52 -22.03 -17.95 24.85
CA SER A 52 -22.13 -16.51 25.10
C SER A 52 -20.92 -15.72 24.60
N VAL A 53 -21.09 -15.09 23.45
CA VAL A 53 -20.19 -14.08 22.91
C VAL A 53 -20.30 -12.84 23.81
N GLN A 54 -19.23 -12.49 24.51
CA GLN A 54 -19.10 -11.15 25.10
C GLN A 54 -19.15 -10.14 23.95
N ARG A 55 -20.29 -9.45 23.79
CA ARG A 55 -20.38 -8.27 22.94
C ARG A 55 -19.36 -7.27 23.48
N LEU A 56 -18.43 -6.85 22.62
CA LEU A 56 -17.68 -5.62 22.87
C LEU A 56 -18.72 -4.51 23.11
N PRO A 57 -18.50 -3.62 24.08
CA PRO A 57 -19.45 -2.56 24.41
C PRO A 57 -19.75 -1.75 23.14
N ALA A 58 -21.04 -1.47 22.90
CA ALA A 58 -21.47 -0.62 21.81
C ALA A 58 -20.71 0.72 21.92
N PHE A 59 -19.98 1.07 20.86
CA PHE A 59 -19.23 2.31 20.77
C PHE A 59 -20.21 3.48 20.82
N ASN A 60 -20.20 4.21 21.94
CA ASN A 60 -21.04 5.39 22.12
C ASN A 60 -20.30 6.56 21.45
N ARG A 61 -20.72 6.91 20.22
CA ARG A 61 -20.12 7.97 19.38
C ARG A 61 -20.05 9.37 20.03
N GLY A 62 -20.58 9.57 21.24
CA GLY A 62 -20.89 10.90 21.77
C GLY A 62 -19.97 11.51 22.83
N THR A 63 -19.01 10.80 23.44
CA THR A 63 -18.40 11.31 24.71
C THR A 63 -16.91 11.68 24.68
N ASP A 64 -16.15 11.35 23.64
CA ASP A 64 -14.72 11.73 23.53
C ASP A 64 -14.36 12.54 22.26
N TYR A 65 -15.36 12.92 21.47
CA TYR A 65 -15.15 13.82 20.35
C TYR A 65 -15.12 15.27 20.86
N LYS A 66 -13.92 15.81 21.10
CA LYS A 66 -13.76 17.24 20.83
C LYS A 66 -13.97 17.41 19.33
N GLU A 67 -15.09 18.01 18.95
CA GLU A 67 -15.39 18.40 17.56
C GLU A 67 -14.13 19.04 16.96
N ALA A 68 -13.70 18.58 15.79
CA ALA A 68 -12.66 19.28 15.08
C ALA A 68 -13.24 20.66 14.70
N THR A 69 -12.68 21.72 15.27
CA THR A 69 -13.00 23.07 14.82
C THR A 69 -12.54 23.22 13.37
N ASP A 70 -13.42 23.63 12.45
CA ASP A 70 -13.12 23.91 11.02
C ASP A 70 -12.25 25.19 10.86
N ASP A 71 -11.27 25.40 11.74
CA ASP A 71 -10.31 26.49 11.66
C ASP A 71 -9.27 26.14 10.58
N PRO A 72 -9.31 26.78 9.39
CA PRO A 72 -8.40 26.47 8.29
C PRO A 72 -6.95 26.85 8.58
N SER A 73 -6.67 27.58 9.66
CA SER A 73 -5.30 27.97 10.05
C SER A 73 -4.60 26.94 10.93
N ARG A 74 -5.33 25.94 11.45
CA ARG A 74 -4.77 24.93 12.37
C ARG A 74 -3.80 23.99 11.63
N PRO A 75 -2.49 24.01 11.92
CA PRO A 75 -1.53 23.20 11.18
C PRO A 75 -1.64 21.72 11.55
N SER A 76 -1.49 20.85 10.56
CA SER A 76 -1.30 19.42 10.80
C SER A 76 0.00 19.16 11.57
N ASP A 77 -0.03 18.18 12.47
CA ASP A 77 1.09 17.87 13.36
C ASP A 77 2.00 16.82 12.69
N LYS A 78 3.25 17.20 12.42
CA LYS A 78 4.24 16.33 11.79
C LYS A 78 5.24 15.84 12.83
N LYS A 79 5.41 14.51 12.92
CA LYS A 79 6.36 13.89 13.86
C LYS A 79 7.30 12.95 13.12
N THR A 80 8.57 13.01 13.46
CA THR A 80 9.54 11.99 13.05
C THR A 80 9.13 10.62 13.60
N LEU A 81 9.27 9.59 12.78
CA LEU A 81 9.04 8.20 13.15
C LEU A 81 10.35 7.44 13.15
N GLY A 82 10.52 6.57 14.15
CA GLY A 82 11.57 5.56 14.11
C GLY A 82 11.23 4.47 13.10
N VAL A 83 12.26 3.92 12.46
CA VAL A 83 12.16 2.71 11.63
C VAL A 83 12.81 1.56 12.38
N TYR A 84 12.12 0.43 12.45
CA TYR A 84 12.52 -0.67 13.33
C TYR A 84 12.79 -1.93 12.54
N ARG A 85 13.85 -2.65 12.90
CA ARG A 85 14.18 -3.96 12.36
C ARG A 85 14.27 -4.98 13.47
N TYR A 86 13.67 -6.14 13.26
CA TYR A 86 13.81 -7.25 14.17
C TYR A 86 15.23 -7.84 14.10
N ARG A 87 15.87 -8.00 15.26
CA ARG A 87 17.11 -8.75 15.42
C ARG A 87 16.77 -10.08 16.12
N ALA A 88 17.07 -11.18 15.45
CA ALA A 88 17.00 -12.50 16.06
C ALA A 88 18.14 -12.67 17.07
N ALA A 89 17.93 -13.46 18.11
CA ALA A 89 19.02 -13.96 18.95
C ALA A 89 19.75 -15.06 18.19
N TRP A 90 21.08 -15.00 18.18
CA TRP A 90 21.92 -16.02 17.55
C TRP A 90 22.46 -17.04 18.56
N ASP A 91 22.36 -16.75 19.87
CA ASP A 91 22.74 -17.65 20.98
C ASP A 91 21.87 -17.38 22.24
N ILE A 92 21.90 -18.32 23.20
CA ILE A 92 21.09 -18.35 24.43
C ILE A 92 21.34 -17.09 25.29
N ASP A 93 22.60 -16.63 25.37
CA ASP A 93 22.98 -15.46 26.16
C ASP A 93 22.51 -14.13 25.51
N GLU A 94 22.32 -14.13 24.18
CA GLU A 94 21.80 -12.98 23.43
C GLU A 94 20.28 -12.94 23.31
N SER A 95 19.56 -13.89 23.92
CA SER A 95 18.08 -13.88 23.96
C SER A 95 17.51 -12.55 24.48
N LYS A 96 18.23 -11.89 25.41
CA LYS A 96 17.95 -10.53 25.93
C LYS A 96 18.08 -9.42 24.89
N HIS A 97 18.83 -9.64 23.81
CA HIS A 97 19.06 -8.68 22.74
C HIS A 97 18.15 -8.89 21.53
N SER A 98 17.39 -9.99 21.48
CA SER A 98 16.37 -10.18 20.46
C SER A 98 15.27 -9.12 20.53
N GLY A 99 14.63 -8.84 19.40
CA GLY A 99 13.50 -7.92 19.32
C GLY A 99 13.64 -6.83 18.27
N TRP A 100 12.63 -5.99 18.19
CA TRP A 100 12.59 -4.82 17.31
C TRP A 100 13.57 -3.76 17.82
N LYS A 101 14.52 -3.38 16.97
CA LYS A 101 15.53 -2.35 17.27
C LYS A 101 15.35 -1.18 16.32
N HIS A 102 15.35 0.02 16.88
CA HIS A 102 15.39 1.24 16.11
C HIS A 102 16.66 1.28 15.25
N ILE A 103 16.49 1.63 13.98
CA ILE A 103 17.58 1.87 13.04
C ILE A 103 17.80 3.38 13.00
N GLN A 104 19.04 3.81 13.22
CA GLN A 104 19.43 5.18 12.93
C GLN A 104 19.43 5.39 11.42
N LEU A 105 18.53 6.25 10.96
CA LEU A 105 18.52 6.74 9.60
C LEU A 105 19.38 7.99 9.58
N ASP A 106 20.43 7.97 8.77
CA ASP A 106 21.19 9.17 8.47
C ASP A 106 20.90 9.56 7.02
N SER A 107 20.36 10.76 6.83
CA SER A 107 19.96 11.24 5.50
C SER A 107 21.17 11.51 4.61
N ASP A 108 22.32 11.81 5.22
CA ASP A 108 23.51 12.36 4.56
C ASP A 108 24.66 11.33 4.49
N GLU A 109 24.65 10.29 5.34
CA GLU A 109 25.61 9.19 5.27
C GLU A 109 25.20 8.06 4.28
N GLU A 110 26.16 7.20 3.95
CA GLU A 110 25.90 5.97 3.20
C GLU A 110 24.83 5.13 3.92
N PRO A 111 23.88 4.52 3.17
CA PRO A 111 22.86 3.71 3.80
C PRO A 111 23.50 2.57 4.61
N SER A 112 22.81 2.14 5.67
CA SER A 112 23.22 0.97 6.46
C SER A 112 23.68 -0.16 5.54
N ARG A 113 24.73 -0.90 5.90
CA ARG A 113 25.31 -2.01 5.09
C ARG A 113 24.29 -3.02 4.52
N HIS A 114 23.09 -3.07 5.11
CA HIS A 114 22.01 -3.97 4.73
C HIS A 114 20.99 -3.35 3.75
N MET A 115 20.97 -2.03 3.64
CA MET A 115 20.14 -1.26 2.72
C MET A 115 20.92 -0.93 1.45
N ARG A 116 20.20 -0.91 0.33
CA ARG A 116 20.73 -0.60 -0.99
C ARG A 116 19.64 0.11 -1.78
N GLU A 117 20.04 1.02 -2.66
CA GLU A 117 19.13 1.56 -3.64
C GLU A 117 18.86 0.49 -4.71
N HIS A 118 17.60 0.38 -5.11
CA HIS A 118 17.15 -0.58 -6.11
C HIS A 118 16.67 0.14 -7.36
N PRO A 119 16.74 -0.47 -8.55
CA PRO A 119 16.20 0.12 -9.77
C PRO A 119 14.67 0.16 -9.77
N ARG A 120 14.04 -0.71 -8.98
CA ARG A 120 12.60 -0.85 -8.87
C ARG A 120 12.19 -1.36 -7.50
N VAL A 121 10.98 -1.01 -7.08
CA VAL A 121 10.36 -1.52 -5.84
C VAL A 121 8.90 -1.86 -6.12
N LYS A 122 8.39 -2.94 -5.53
CA LYS A 122 6.98 -3.29 -5.58
C LYS A 122 6.24 -2.55 -4.46
N LEU A 123 5.15 -1.88 -4.80
CA LEU A 123 4.26 -1.25 -3.82
C LEU A 123 3.02 -2.12 -3.63
N VAL A 124 2.65 -2.35 -2.38
CA VAL A 124 1.38 -2.96 -1.98
C VAL A 124 0.63 -1.97 -1.10
N SER A 125 -0.63 -1.69 -1.38
CA SER A 125 -1.53 -0.89 -0.54
C SER A 125 -2.78 -1.71 -0.21
N TRP A 126 -3.23 -1.72 1.04
CA TRP A 126 -4.45 -2.44 1.40
C TRP A 126 -5.07 -1.92 2.70
N ASN A 127 -6.34 -1.51 2.64
CA ASN A 127 -7.19 -1.35 3.81
C ASN A 127 -7.58 -2.74 4.34
N ILE A 128 -7.25 -3.04 5.61
CA ILE A 128 -7.45 -4.36 6.19
C ILE A 128 -8.66 -4.46 7.14
N ASP A 129 -9.55 -3.46 7.09
CA ASP A 129 -10.85 -3.43 7.76
C ASP A 129 -10.74 -3.59 9.28
N PHE A 130 -10.42 -2.55 10.04
CA PHE A 130 -10.23 -2.74 11.49
C PHE A 130 -11.52 -3.12 12.23
N GLU A 131 -12.69 -2.84 11.63
CA GLU A 131 -14.00 -2.96 12.26
C GLU A 131 -14.55 -4.38 12.27
N SER A 132 -14.24 -5.17 11.25
CA SER A 132 -14.72 -6.55 11.16
C SER A 132 -14.21 -7.43 12.30
N ASN A 133 -14.96 -8.48 12.59
CA ASN A 133 -14.60 -9.49 13.59
C ASN A 133 -13.34 -10.29 13.18
N TRP A 134 -12.64 -10.84 14.18
CA TRP A 134 -11.45 -11.68 14.03
C TRP A 134 -10.24 -10.98 13.38
N PRO A 135 -9.89 -9.75 13.78
CA PRO A 135 -8.89 -8.95 13.08
C PRO A 135 -7.51 -9.66 13.01
N CYS A 136 -7.13 -10.42 14.03
CA CYS A 136 -5.86 -11.16 14.04
C CYS A 136 -5.84 -12.35 13.06
N ASP A 137 -6.92 -13.13 12.97
CA ASP A 137 -6.99 -14.28 12.05
C ASP A 137 -7.00 -13.79 10.60
N ARG A 138 -7.75 -12.72 10.33
CA ARG A 138 -7.77 -12.06 9.01
C ARG A 138 -6.41 -11.54 8.61
N ALA A 139 -5.75 -10.78 9.51
CA ALA A 139 -4.43 -10.25 9.25
C ALA A 139 -3.40 -11.38 9.04
N THR A 140 -3.49 -12.48 9.79
CA THR A 140 -2.60 -13.63 9.60
C THR A 140 -2.78 -14.21 8.19
N ALA A 141 -4.02 -14.48 7.77
CA ALA A 141 -4.32 -14.98 6.42
C ALA A 141 -3.87 -14.00 5.32
N LEU A 142 -4.03 -12.69 5.55
CA LEU A 142 -3.58 -11.64 4.64
C LEU A 142 -2.06 -11.63 4.50
N ILE A 143 -1.30 -11.68 5.60
CA ILE A 143 0.18 -11.70 5.56
C ILE A 143 0.67 -12.99 4.91
N ASP A 144 0.05 -14.13 5.18
CA ASP A 144 0.33 -15.41 4.53
C ASP A 144 0.14 -15.33 3.00
N TYR A 145 -0.94 -14.71 2.55
CA TYR A 145 -1.20 -14.46 1.14
C TYR A 145 -0.14 -13.52 0.53
N LEU A 146 0.21 -12.42 1.20
CA LEU A 146 1.25 -11.51 0.74
C LEU A 146 2.59 -12.22 0.61
N GLN A 147 2.95 -13.07 1.57
CA GLN A 147 4.16 -13.87 1.54
C GLN A 147 4.16 -14.84 0.36
N LYS A 148 3.17 -15.74 0.30
CA LYS A 148 3.19 -16.91 -0.58
C LYS A 148 2.80 -16.56 -2.01
N VAL A 149 1.84 -15.65 -2.19
CA VAL A 149 1.26 -15.35 -3.51
C VAL A 149 1.90 -14.10 -4.11
N ILE A 150 1.94 -13.00 -3.36
CA ILE A 150 2.40 -11.71 -3.91
C ILE A 150 3.92 -11.61 -3.95
N CYS A 151 4.59 -12.08 -2.90
CA CYS A 151 6.04 -12.05 -2.77
C CYS A 151 6.71 -13.35 -3.21
N GLN A 152 5.95 -14.42 -3.43
CA GLN A 152 6.42 -15.74 -3.87
C GLN A 152 7.54 -16.27 -2.97
N CYS A 153 7.37 -16.11 -1.66
CA CYS A 153 8.31 -16.48 -0.61
C CYS A 153 7.84 -17.77 0.07
N PRO A 154 8.29 -18.97 -0.36
CA PRO A 154 7.80 -20.23 0.19
C PRO A 154 8.16 -20.40 1.68
N GLU A 155 9.32 -19.88 2.08
CA GLU A 155 9.82 -19.96 3.46
C GLU A 155 9.77 -18.60 4.14
N THR A 156 9.67 -18.58 5.47
CA THR A 156 9.64 -17.31 6.24
C THR A 156 10.96 -16.56 6.18
N THR A 157 12.07 -17.23 5.90
CA THR A 157 13.41 -16.63 5.71
C THR A 157 13.65 -16.16 4.28
N SER A 158 12.82 -16.58 3.32
CA SER A 158 12.95 -16.22 1.92
C SER A 158 12.47 -14.79 1.66
N ARG A 159 13.23 -14.07 0.82
CA ARG A 159 12.98 -12.66 0.49
C ARG A 159 12.20 -12.52 -0.81
N PRO A 160 11.41 -11.45 -0.96
CA PRO A 160 10.79 -11.11 -2.24
C PRO A 160 11.85 -10.95 -3.35
N ARG A 161 11.60 -11.52 -4.53
CA ARG A 161 12.50 -11.35 -5.69
C ARG A 161 12.68 -9.89 -6.12
N VAL A 162 11.61 -9.13 -6.00
CA VAL A 162 11.61 -7.66 -6.15
C VAL A 162 11.33 -7.09 -4.76
N PRO A 163 12.23 -6.26 -4.20
CA PRO A 163 12.00 -5.61 -2.92
C PRO A 163 10.65 -4.89 -2.90
N CYS A 164 9.98 -4.87 -1.75
CA CYS A 164 8.65 -4.30 -1.68
C CYS A 164 8.43 -3.39 -0.46
N VAL A 165 7.45 -2.50 -0.61
CA VAL A 165 6.91 -1.67 0.46
C VAL A 165 5.42 -1.97 0.56
N ILE A 166 4.98 -2.42 1.74
CA ILE A 166 3.60 -2.78 2.03
C ILE A 166 3.03 -1.70 2.96
N MET A 167 1.97 -1.05 2.49
CA MET A 167 1.30 0.06 3.14
C MET A 167 -0.10 -0.41 3.54
N LEU A 168 -0.34 -0.57 4.83
CA LEU A 168 -1.62 -1.04 5.34
C LEU A 168 -2.36 0.11 6.02
N GLN A 169 -3.65 0.22 5.71
CA GLN A 169 -4.59 1.10 6.38
C GLN A 169 -5.49 0.27 7.30
N GLU A 170 -6.08 0.92 8.30
CA GLU A 170 -7.00 0.27 9.25
C GLU A 170 -6.40 -0.93 9.98
N VAL A 171 -5.15 -0.81 10.41
CA VAL A 171 -4.53 -1.82 11.25
C VAL A 171 -5.01 -1.64 12.68
N HIS A 172 -5.73 -2.61 13.22
CA HIS A 172 -6.09 -2.60 14.64
C HIS A 172 -4.83 -2.74 15.52
N SER A 173 -4.78 -2.02 16.64
CA SER A 173 -3.71 -2.13 17.67
C SER A 173 -3.34 -3.58 18.06
N LYS A 174 -4.32 -4.48 18.20
CA LYS A 174 -4.10 -5.92 18.47
C LYS A 174 -3.40 -6.62 17.32
N VAL A 175 -3.73 -6.31 16.06
CA VAL A 175 -3.08 -6.89 14.88
C VAL A 175 -1.60 -6.50 14.85
N LEU A 176 -1.28 -5.24 15.14
CA LEU A 176 0.11 -4.77 15.21
C LEU A 176 0.93 -5.59 16.22
N ARG A 177 0.42 -5.74 17.45
CA ARG A 177 1.11 -6.44 18.54
C ARG A 177 1.12 -7.96 18.39
N ASP A 178 0.00 -8.56 18.00
CA ASP A 178 -0.19 -10.01 18.09
C ASP A 178 0.06 -10.74 16.77
N VAL A 179 0.04 -10.03 15.64
CA VAL A 179 0.32 -10.60 14.31
C VAL A 179 1.59 -9.98 13.75
N ILE A 180 1.60 -8.68 13.47
CA ILE A 180 2.71 -8.03 12.73
C ILE A 180 4.04 -8.17 13.47
N HIS A 181 4.05 -7.93 14.79
CA HIS A 181 5.25 -8.06 15.60
C HIS A 181 5.77 -9.47 15.73
N LYS A 182 4.93 -10.48 15.52
CA LYS A 182 5.20 -11.90 15.80
C LYS A 182 5.39 -12.74 14.54
N HIS A 183 4.93 -12.26 13.38
CA HIS A 183 5.00 -13.01 12.14
C HIS A 183 6.46 -13.16 11.66
N ASP A 184 6.92 -14.40 11.53
CA ASP A 184 8.33 -14.70 11.23
C ASP A 184 8.78 -14.12 9.89
N TRP A 185 7.96 -14.21 8.86
CA TRP A 185 8.30 -13.61 7.56
C TRP A 185 8.46 -12.09 7.63
N ILE A 186 7.69 -11.40 8.47
CA ILE A 186 7.83 -9.96 8.68
C ILE A 186 9.15 -9.68 9.40
N ARG A 187 9.38 -10.35 10.54
CA ARG A 187 10.63 -10.25 11.32
C ARG A 187 11.87 -10.54 10.48
N ASN A 188 11.78 -11.50 9.56
CA ASN A 188 12.87 -11.98 8.74
C ASN A 188 13.09 -11.22 7.44
N ASN A 189 12.19 -10.32 7.03
CA ASN A 189 12.32 -9.64 5.74
C ASN A 189 12.03 -8.15 5.77
N PHE A 190 11.37 -7.62 6.79
CA PHE A 190 10.90 -6.24 6.78
C PHE A 190 11.42 -5.39 7.94
N MET A 191 11.49 -4.10 7.68
CA MET A 191 11.47 -3.03 8.65
C MET A 191 10.02 -2.57 8.86
N LEU A 192 9.70 -2.07 10.04
CA LEU A 192 8.36 -1.67 10.44
C LEU A 192 8.35 -0.23 10.95
N THR A 193 7.35 0.54 10.55
CA THR A 193 7.05 1.85 11.15
C THR A 193 5.56 2.22 11.02
N PRO A 194 4.92 2.81 12.06
CA PRO A 194 5.44 2.91 13.43
C PRO A 194 5.56 1.52 14.08
N ILE A 195 6.39 1.41 15.13
CA ILE A 195 6.54 0.15 15.86
C ILE A 195 5.33 -0.14 16.76
N ASP A 196 4.72 0.91 17.29
CA ASP A 196 3.55 0.83 18.16
C ASP A 196 2.48 1.80 17.67
N HIS A 197 1.36 1.81 18.39
CA HIS A 197 0.21 2.64 18.09
C HIS A 197 0.26 4.01 18.78
N ASP A 198 1.30 4.35 19.54
CA ASP A 198 1.34 5.56 20.36
C ASP A 198 1.44 6.84 19.52
N LYS A 199 1.79 6.69 18.25
CA LYS A 199 1.81 7.78 17.26
C LYS A 199 0.52 7.89 16.45
N TRP A 200 -0.42 6.96 16.60
CA TRP A 200 -1.74 7.08 16.00
C TRP A 200 -2.56 8.14 16.75
N PRO A 201 -3.40 8.91 16.05
CA PRO A 201 -4.29 9.89 16.69
C PRO A 201 -5.20 9.27 17.77
N LEU A 202 -5.62 8.02 17.60
CA LEU A 202 -6.27 7.19 18.62
C LEU A 202 -5.47 5.91 18.85
N SER A 203 -4.56 5.95 19.83
CA SER A 203 -3.60 4.86 20.05
C SER A 203 -4.21 3.49 20.31
N TRP A 204 -5.42 3.40 20.87
CA TRP A 204 -6.02 2.10 21.22
C TRP A 204 -6.82 1.44 20.09
N MET A 205 -7.14 2.16 19.00
CA MET A 205 -8.12 1.72 18.01
C MET A 205 -7.46 1.16 16.74
N HIS A 206 -7.16 2.02 15.77
CA HIS A 206 -6.57 1.64 14.48
C HIS A 206 -5.69 2.76 13.94
N GLY A 207 -4.89 2.43 12.92
CA GLY A 207 -4.10 3.41 12.19
C GLY A 207 -3.45 2.80 10.95
N CYS A 208 -2.46 3.51 10.41
CA CYS A 208 -1.65 3.03 9.30
C CYS A 208 -0.36 2.40 9.82
N ILE A 209 0.19 1.43 9.07
CA ILE A 209 1.58 0.99 9.21
C ILE A 209 2.22 0.82 7.84
N THR A 210 3.54 0.91 7.79
CA THR A 210 4.32 0.62 6.59
C THR A 210 5.40 -0.41 6.90
N LEU A 211 5.40 -1.50 6.15
CA LEU A 211 6.46 -2.51 6.14
C LEU A 211 7.35 -2.24 4.94
N VAL A 212 8.65 -2.09 5.16
CA VAL A 212 9.63 -1.85 4.10
C VAL A 212 10.58 -3.03 4.05
N GLU A 213 10.73 -3.70 2.90
CA GLU A 213 11.68 -4.80 2.78
C GLU A 213 13.09 -4.30 3.17
N ARG A 214 13.78 -5.09 3.99
CA ARG A 214 14.98 -4.66 4.75
C ARG A 214 16.15 -4.18 3.91
N THR A 215 16.17 -4.49 2.62
CA THR A 215 17.21 -4.03 1.70
C THR A 215 16.86 -2.73 1.00
N VAL A 216 15.63 -2.22 1.11
CA VAL A 216 15.25 -0.92 0.55
C VAL A 216 15.93 0.19 1.36
N CYS A 217 16.56 1.12 0.65
CA CYS A 217 17.21 2.30 1.22
C CYS A 217 16.20 3.31 1.76
N VAL A 218 15.95 3.28 3.07
CA VAL A 218 15.10 4.25 3.78
C VAL A 218 15.97 5.39 4.32
N ARG A 219 15.53 6.63 4.09
CA ARG A 219 16.27 7.85 4.45
C ARG A 219 15.60 8.68 5.53
N ASP A 220 14.28 8.64 5.57
CA ASP A 220 13.47 9.44 6.49
C ASP A 220 12.12 8.74 6.68
N ALA A 221 11.51 8.92 7.84
CA ALA A 221 10.19 8.44 8.16
C ALA A 221 9.47 9.43 9.08
N TYR A 222 8.21 9.73 8.80
CA TYR A 222 7.42 10.66 9.59
C TYR A 222 5.93 10.33 9.50
N THR A 223 5.17 10.82 10.49
CA THR A 223 3.71 10.87 10.44
C THR A 223 3.23 12.30 10.23
N ILE A 224 2.04 12.42 9.64
CA ILE A 224 1.23 13.63 9.59
C ILE A 224 -0.10 13.29 10.27
N ASN A 225 -0.37 13.91 11.40
CA ASN A 225 -1.68 13.82 12.03
C ASN A 225 -2.51 15.01 11.52
N TYR A 226 -3.54 14.72 10.74
CA TYR A 226 -4.33 15.77 10.11
C TYR A 226 -5.11 16.56 11.15
N ALA A 227 -4.90 17.87 11.19
CA ALA A 227 -5.51 18.74 12.19
C ALA A 227 -7.05 18.76 12.14
N TRP A 228 -7.60 18.58 10.94
CA TRP A 228 -9.03 18.66 10.64
C TRP A 228 -9.72 17.30 10.57
N SER A 229 -9.07 16.20 10.95
CA SER A 229 -9.73 14.91 10.83
C SER A 229 -10.67 14.63 12.00
N ASP A 230 -11.93 14.35 11.68
CA ASP A 230 -12.96 13.91 12.62
C ASP A 230 -12.82 12.41 12.91
N GLN A 231 -12.44 11.65 11.90
CA GLN A 231 -12.16 10.22 11.93
C GLN A 231 -10.72 9.90 12.30
N ARG A 232 -9.96 10.89 12.81
CA ARG A 232 -8.65 10.69 13.41
C ARG A 232 -7.63 10.07 12.43
N ARG A 233 -7.74 10.47 11.17
CA ARG A 233 -6.91 10.09 10.04
C ARG A 233 -5.48 10.63 10.17
N MET A 234 -4.54 9.89 9.59
CA MET A 234 -3.11 10.21 9.57
C MET A 234 -2.48 9.70 8.28
N ALA A 235 -1.32 10.26 7.93
CA ALA A 235 -0.45 9.70 6.89
C ALA A 235 0.91 9.30 7.45
N ILE A 236 1.50 8.23 6.91
CA ILE A 236 2.89 7.84 7.11
C ILE A 236 3.66 8.15 5.85
N GLY A 237 4.69 8.98 5.97
CA GLY A 237 5.64 9.25 4.90
C GLY A 237 6.95 8.52 5.10
N ILE A 238 7.40 7.81 4.08
CA ILE A 238 8.71 7.15 4.02
C ILE A 238 9.47 7.72 2.83
N GLU A 239 10.68 8.23 3.07
CA GLU A 239 11.59 8.58 2.00
C GLU A 239 12.47 7.38 1.66
N ILE A 240 12.48 6.99 0.38
CA ILE A 240 13.32 5.91 -0.13
C ILE A 240 14.24 6.39 -1.24
N GLY A 241 15.39 5.73 -1.37
CA GLY A 241 16.33 5.91 -2.48
C GLY A 241 16.20 4.79 -3.53
N LEU A 242 16.04 5.16 -4.80
CA LEU A 242 16.11 4.25 -5.95
C LEU A 242 17.19 4.70 -6.95
N TRP A 243 17.67 3.76 -7.76
CA TRP A 243 18.50 4.05 -8.94
C TRP A 243 17.62 4.17 -10.18
N ASN A 244 17.96 5.07 -11.09
CA ASN A 244 17.44 5.01 -12.45
C ASN A 244 18.33 4.13 -13.35
N ALA A 245 17.91 3.90 -14.60
CA ALA A 245 18.65 3.07 -15.55
C ALA A 245 20.08 3.57 -15.81
N SER A 246 20.32 4.87 -15.67
CA SER A 246 21.63 5.51 -15.83
C SER A 246 22.50 5.44 -14.57
N GLY A 247 22.08 4.73 -13.52
CA GLY A 247 22.81 4.64 -12.26
C GLY A 247 22.83 5.96 -11.49
N VAL A 248 21.81 6.82 -11.66
CA VAL A 248 21.66 8.05 -10.89
C VAL A 248 20.65 7.85 -9.76
N ARG A 249 21.08 8.17 -8.54
CA ARG A 249 20.25 8.04 -7.35
C ARG A 249 19.16 9.11 -7.32
N ARG A 250 17.94 8.69 -6.94
CA ARG A 250 16.79 9.55 -6.71
C ARG A 250 16.10 9.19 -5.41
N ASN A 251 15.90 10.19 -4.56
CA ASN A 251 15.05 10.05 -3.38
C ASN A 251 13.62 10.42 -3.75
N MET A 252 12.65 9.68 -3.25
CA MET A 252 11.23 9.95 -3.40
C MET A 252 10.48 9.62 -2.13
N ILE A 253 9.27 10.14 -2.01
CA ILE A 253 8.43 9.93 -0.83
C ILE A 253 7.30 8.97 -1.19
N LEU A 254 7.11 7.95 -0.36
CA LEU A 254 5.94 7.10 -0.36
C LEU A 254 5.04 7.54 0.80
N LEU A 255 3.80 7.90 0.51
CA LEU A 255 2.79 8.24 1.51
C LEU A 255 1.76 7.12 1.60
N ASN A 256 1.53 6.63 2.81
CA ASN A 256 0.45 5.73 3.17
C ASN A 256 -0.59 6.48 4.00
N THR A 257 -1.85 6.51 3.60
CA THR A 257 -2.91 7.21 4.35
C THR A 257 -4.29 6.55 4.19
N HIS A 258 -5.15 6.75 5.17
CA HIS A 258 -6.60 6.64 5.02
C HIS A 258 -7.14 8.06 5.15
N LEU A 259 -7.74 8.62 4.11
CA LEU A 259 -8.34 9.95 4.17
C LEU A 259 -9.71 9.90 4.88
N GLU A 260 -10.31 11.08 5.10
CA GLU A 260 -11.67 11.14 5.61
C GLU A 260 -12.60 10.32 4.71
N ASP A 261 -13.52 9.61 5.33
CA ASP A 261 -14.45 8.70 4.70
C ASP A 261 -15.87 9.13 5.06
N ASP A 262 -16.88 8.60 4.38
CA ASP A 262 -18.26 9.10 4.32
C ASP A 262 -18.46 10.16 3.21
N ILE A 263 -19.28 9.77 2.23
CA ILE A 263 -19.64 10.58 1.07
C ILE A 263 -20.83 11.50 1.36
N ASP A 264 -21.67 11.11 2.33
CA ASP A 264 -22.91 11.83 2.66
C ASP A 264 -22.65 13.02 3.59
N GLU A 265 -21.44 13.13 4.14
CA GLU A 265 -21.03 14.20 5.06
C GLU A 265 -20.17 15.29 4.36
N PRO A 266 -20.73 16.49 4.11
CA PRO A 266 -20.04 17.56 3.40
C PRO A 266 -18.73 18.04 4.05
N VAL A 267 -18.62 17.98 5.38
CA VAL A 267 -17.39 18.37 6.05
C VAL A 267 -16.25 17.39 5.73
N HIS A 268 -16.55 16.09 5.62
CA HIS A 268 -15.55 15.07 5.28
C HIS A 268 -15.03 15.22 3.85
N HIS A 269 -15.86 15.67 2.90
CA HIS A 269 -15.41 16.00 1.56
C HIS A 269 -14.36 17.15 1.56
N ARG A 270 -14.60 18.20 2.35
CA ARG A 270 -13.65 19.32 2.52
C ARG A 270 -12.37 18.86 3.21
N HIS A 271 -12.49 18.01 4.23
CA HIS A 271 -11.35 17.42 4.94
C HIS A 271 -10.48 16.58 4.00
N ARG A 272 -11.06 15.68 3.19
CA ARG A 272 -10.32 14.91 2.17
C ARG A 272 -9.52 15.79 1.22
N LYS A 273 -10.13 16.87 0.70
CA LYS A 273 -9.42 17.81 -0.20
C LYS A 273 -8.21 18.45 0.49
N ARG A 274 -8.38 18.89 1.75
CA ARG A 274 -7.27 19.46 2.55
C ARG A 274 -6.17 18.42 2.81
N GLN A 275 -6.54 17.22 3.23
CA GLN A 275 -5.61 16.12 3.50
C GLN A 275 -4.84 15.71 2.24
N LEU A 276 -5.50 15.66 1.08
CA LEU A 276 -4.86 15.36 -0.21
C LEU A 276 -3.88 16.46 -0.63
N ASN A 277 -4.21 17.74 -0.39
CA ASN A 277 -3.27 18.84 -0.62
C ASN A 277 -2.07 18.78 0.35
N GLU A 278 -2.27 18.41 1.62
CA GLU A 278 -1.16 18.18 2.56
C GLU A 278 -0.23 17.06 2.08
N CYS A 279 -0.79 15.95 1.57
CA CYS A 279 -0.02 14.88 0.94
C CYS A 279 0.81 15.40 -0.24
N ARG A 280 0.18 16.19 -1.14
CA ARG A 280 0.87 16.82 -2.27
C ARG A 280 2.07 17.67 -1.80
N LEU A 281 1.88 18.53 -0.81
CA LEU A 281 2.95 19.38 -0.26
C LEU A 281 4.12 18.55 0.27
N GLN A 282 3.85 17.42 0.93
CA GLN A 282 4.91 16.53 1.37
C GLN A 282 5.65 15.87 0.22
N LEU A 283 4.95 15.36 -0.80
CA LEU A 283 5.57 14.67 -1.94
C LEU A 283 6.52 15.58 -2.73
N ILE A 284 6.22 16.88 -2.85
CA ILE A 284 7.08 17.83 -3.57
C ILE A 284 8.17 18.46 -2.71
N ARG A 285 8.18 18.25 -1.39
CA ARG A 285 9.08 18.94 -0.45
C ARG A 285 10.57 18.79 -0.78
N LYS A 286 10.96 17.68 -1.43
CA LYS A 286 12.34 17.38 -1.86
C LYS A 286 12.53 17.40 -3.39
N GLY A 287 11.50 17.82 -4.14
CA GLY A 287 11.60 18.16 -5.55
C GLY A 287 11.75 17.03 -6.57
N PHE A 288 11.68 15.75 -6.16
CA PHE A 288 11.55 14.61 -7.11
C PHE A 288 10.10 14.12 -7.25
N GLY A 289 9.29 14.32 -6.21
CA GLY A 289 7.93 13.78 -6.16
C GLY A 289 7.85 12.46 -5.41
N GLY A 290 6.79 11.70 -5.69
CA GLY A 290 6.59 10.40 -5.08
C GLY A 290 5.23 9.78 -5.38
N VAL A 291 4.84 8.82 -4.54
CA VAL A 291 3.60 8.05 -4.68
C VAL A 291 2.78 8.16 -3.39
N LEU A 292 1.49 8.43 -3.55
CA LEU A 292 0.49 8.36 -2.51
C LEU A 292 -0.34 7.09 -2.69
N CYS A 293 -0.33 6.22 -1.70
CA CYS A 293 -1.22 5.08 -1.56
C CYS A 293 -2.28 5.43 -0.51
N ALA A 294 -3.52 5.59 -0.96
CA ALA A 294 -4.62 6.09 -0.14
C ALA A 294 -5.84 5.16 -0.22
N SER A 295 -6.51 4.97 0.92
CA SER A 295 -7.92 4.57 0.98
C SER A 295 -8.73 5.85 1.20
N MET A 296 -9.71 6.12 0.34
CA MET A 296 -10.56 7.31 0.44
C MET A 296 -11.89 7.11 -0.27
N SER A 297 -12.99 7.61 0.28
CA SER A 297 -14.25 7.71 -0.46
C SER A 297 -14.11 8.53 -1.75
N ARG A 298 -15.05 8.36 -2.69
CA ARG A 298 -15.15 9.17 -3.93
C ARG A 298 -15.57 10.61 -3.64
N PHE A 299 -15.08 11.57 -4.42
CA PHE A 299 -15.40 13.00 -4.31
C PHE A 299 -16.69 13.41 -5.05
N ASP A 300 -17.36 12.48 -5.74
CA ASP A 300 -18.61 12.74 -6.45
C ASP A 300 -19.77 13.05 -5.48
N GLY A 301 -20.71 13.90 -5.91
CA GLY A 301 -22.01 14.07 -5.24
C GLY A 301 -22.27 15.38 -4.48
N TYR A 302 -21.27 16.20 -4.15
CA TYR A 302 -21.53 17.44 -3.37
C TYR A 302 -21.13 18.77 -4.05
N ASP A 303 -20.07 18.81 -4.87
CA ASP A 303 -19.57 20.06 -5.50
C ASP A 303 -19.44 19.98 -7.04
N ASP A 304 -20.07 19.00 -7.71
CA ASP A 304 -19.88 18.70 -9.16
C ASP A 304 -18.42 18.47 -9.59
N LEU A 305 -17.49 18.32 -8.64
CA LEU A 305 -16.09 18.01 -8.91
C LEU A 305 -15.89 16.50 -8.82
N ASP A 306 -15.57 15.88 -9.95
CA ASP A 306 -15.15 14.50 -9.94
C ASP A 306 -13.74 14.34 -9.38
N ASP A 307 -13.42 13.10 -9.01
CA ASP A 307 -12.09 12.68 -8.56
C ASP A 307 -10.99 13.17 -9.52
N ALA A 308 -11.22 13.05 -10.83
CA ALA A 308 -10.27 13.38 -11.87
C ALA A 308 -9.89 14.86 -11.85
N TYR A 309 -10.87 15.75 -11.69
CA TYR A 309 -10.67 17.19 -11.57
C TYR A 309 -9.86 17.54 -10.32
N VAL A 310 -10.18 16.94 -9.17
CA VAL A 310 -9.43 17.19 -7.93
C VAL A 310 -7.97 16.77 -8.09
N TYR A 311 -7.72 15.61 -8.71
CA TYR A 311 -6.37 15.10 -8.92
C TYR A 311 -5.58 15.96 -9.91
N ASP A 312 -6.17 16.31 -11.04
CA ASP A 312 -5.55 17.16 -12.06
C ASP A 312 -5.17 18.53 -11.47
N LYS A 313 -6.08 19.15 -10.72
CA LYS A 313 -5.84 20.45 -10.07
C LYS A 313 -4.69 20.42 -9.05
N LEU A 314 -4.47 19.26 -8.43
CA LEU A 314 -3.36 19.02 -7.49
C LEU A 314 -2.10 18.46 -8.19
N GLY A 315 -2.17 18.15 -9.49
CA GLY A 315 -1.08 17.59 -10.30
C GLY A 315 -0.86 16.09 -10.11
N PHE A 316 -1.80 15.39 -9.46
CA PHE A 316 -1.74 13.94 -9.30
C PHE A 316 -2.14 13.22 -10.58
N VAL A 317 -1.44 12.14 -10.87
CA VAL A 317 -1.78 11.18 -11.92
C VAL A 317 -2.19 9.88 -11.26
N ASP A 318 -3.41 9.40 -11.51
CA ASP A 318 -3.84 8.09 -11.03
C ASP A 318 -3.18 6.99 -11.88
N ALA A 319 -2.43 6.08 -11.23
CA ALA A 319 -1.75 4.99 -11.94
C ALA A 319 -2.72 3.97 -12.53
N ALA A 320 -3.96 3.90 -12.06
CA ALA A 320 -5.01 3.09 -12.69
C ALA A 320 -5.47 3.68 -14.03
N GLY A 321 -5.21 4.96 -14.28
CA GLY A 321 -5.83 5.74 -15.36
C GLY A 321 -7.23 6.24 -14.99
N TYR A 322 -7.86 6.95 -15.92
CA TYR A 322 -9.20 7.52 -15.74
C TYR A 322 -10.34 6.55 -16.13
N GLU A 323 -10.01 5.33 -16.56
CA GLU A 323 -11.01 4.33 -16.93
C GLU A 323 -11.72 3.83 -15.67
N ASN A 324 -12.97 4.25 -15.50
CA ASN A 324 -13.84 3.80 -14.42
C ASN A 324 -14.58 2.52 -14.85
N ASP A 325 -13.84 1.41 -14.97
CA ASP A 325 -14.44 0.10 -15.23
C ASP A 325 -14.60 -0.71 -13.93
N GLU A 326 -15.54 -1.67 -13.94
CA GLU A 326 -15.79 -2.57 -12.79
C GLU A 326 -14.53 -3.36 -12.36
N LYS A 327 -13.55 -3.48 -13.26
CA LYS A 327 -12.27 -4.14 -13.00
C LYS A 327 -11.33 -3.26 -12.17
N SER A 328 -11.60 -1.96 -12.09
CA SER A 328 -10.85 -1.01 -11.29
C SER A 328 -11.37 -0.89 -9.85
N ASP A 329 -12.63 -1.26 -9.59
CA ASP A 329 -13.21 -1.20 -8.24
C ASP A 329 -12.39 -2.02 -7.23
N THR A 330 -12.20 -1.44 -6.05
CA THR A 330 -11.46 -2.05 -4.94
C THR A 330 -12.35 -2.36 -3.75
N TRP A 331 -13.64 -1.98 -3.77
CA TRP A 331 -14.57 -2.18 -2.66
C TRP A 331 -15.99 -2.51 -3.13
N GLY A 332 -16.81 -3.06 -2.23
CA GLY A 332 -18.23 -3.39 -2.47
C GLY A 332 -18.51 -4.85 -2.87
N TYR A 333 -17.48 -5.69 -2.98
CA TYR A 333 -17.63 -7.12 -3.35
C TYR A 333 -17.49 -8.07 -2.16
N GLN A 334 -16.69 -7.71 -1.15
CA GLN A 334 -16.26 -8.61 -0.07
C GLN A 334 -16.87 -8.29 1.30
N GLY A 335 -18.09 -7.75 1.32
CA GLY A 335 -18.81 -7.39 2.54
C GLY A 335 -20.33 -7.44 2.31
N GLY A 336 -21.07 -8.09 3.20
CA GLY A 336 -22.45 -8.53 2.98
C GLY A 336 -23.55 -7.47 3.05
N ARG A 337 -23.39 -6.28 2.45
CA ARG A 337 -24.39 -5.20 2.58
C ARG A 337 -24.81 -4.50 1.28
N GLY A 338 -24.80 -5.18 0.14
CA GLY A 338 -25.35 -4.61 -1.10
C GLY A 338 -24.80 -3.22 -1.44
N ALA A 339 -23.58 -2.94 -0.99
CA ALA A 339 -22.98 -1.63 -1.08
C ALA A 339 -22.64 -1.32 -2.52
N GLU A 340 -22.66 -0.05 -2.87
CA GLU A 340 -22.26 0.36 -4.21
C GLU A 340 -20.78 0.02 -4.43
N LYS A 341 -20.50 -0.67 -5.53
CA LYS A 341 -19.14 -1.03 -5.91
C LYS A 341 -18.38 0.24 -6.24
N CYS A 342 -17.18 0.39 -5.70
CA CYS A 342 -16.38 1.58 -5.91
C CYS A 342 -14.87 1.34 -5.81
N ARG A 343 -14.10 2.38 -6.13
CA ARG A 343 -12.62 2.37 -6.13
C ARG A 343 -12.06 3.37 -5.12
N PRO A 344 -12.21 3.10 -3.82
CA PRO A 344 -11.69 3.99 -2.79
C PRO A 344 -10.16 3.90 -2.65
N ASP A 345 -9.58 2.76 -3.00
CA ASP A 345 -8.13 2.55 -2.92
C ASP A 345 -7.45 3.06 -4.18
N LYS A 346 -6.48 3.96 -4.02
CA LYS A 346 -5.77 4.60 -5.14
C LYS A 346 -4.27 4.62 -4.94
N MET A 347 -3.55 4.58 -6.06
CA MET A 347 -2.11 4.83 -6.12
C MET A 347 -1.88 6.05 -7.03
N LEU A 348 -1.67 7.22 -6.42
CA LEU A 348 -1.51 8.50 -7.10
C LEU A 348 -0.03 8.86 -7.21
N VAL A 349 0.43 9.22 -8.40
CA VAL A 349 1.79 9.64 -8.69
C VAL A 349 1.85 11.16 -8.78
N LEU A 350 2.88 11.76 -8.18
CA LEU A 350 3.18 13.17 -8.36
C LEU A 350 4.63 13.32 -8.80
N SER A 351 4.85 13.81 -10.01
CA SER A 351 6.18 14.14 -10.56
C SER A 351 6.23 15.63 -10.89
N PRO A 352 7.14 16.44 -10.32
CA PRO A 352 7.22 17.85 -10.63
C PRO A 352 7.51 18.10 -12.12
N PRO A 353 6.74 18.96 -12.81
CA PRO A 353 6.78 19.11 -14.27
C PRO A 353 8.10 19.68 -14.83
N GLN A 354 8.91 20.33 -13.98
CA GLN A 354 10.08 21.11 -14.42
C GLN A 354 11.36 20.29 -14.65
N ARG A 355 11.30 18.97 -14.53
CA ARG A 355 12.49 18.12 -14.64
C ARG A 355 12.10 16.91 -15.47
N ASN A 356 12.87 16.57 -16.51
CA ASN A 356 12.75 15.33 -17.28
C ASN A 356 13.02 14.09 -16.39
N ARG A 357 12.22 13.92 -15.35
CA ARG A 357 12.34 13.00 -14.24
C ARG A 357 10.95 12.41 -14.08
N LYS A 358 10.74 11.21 -14.60
CA LYS A 358 9.45 10.55 -14.52
C LYS A 358 9.53 9.43 -13.50
N LEU A 359 8.64 9.49 -12.51
CA LEU A 359 8.29 8.32 -11.72
C LEU A 359 7.36 7.46 -12.55
N LEU A 360 7.75 6.21 -12.77
CA LEU A 360 6.96 5.25 -13.52
C LEU A 360 6.34 4.28 -12.52
N LEU A 361 5.04 4.44 -12.30
CA LEU A 361 4.26 3.47 -11.54
C LEU A 361 3.44 2.63 -12.52
N ALA A 362 3.69 1.33 -12.56
CA ALA A 362 2.90 0.41 -13.37
C ALA A 362 1.44 0.44 -12.94
N ARG A 363 0.52 0.18 -13.89
CA ARG A 363 -0.92 0.10 -13.61
C ARG A 363 -1.18 -0.88 -12.45
N PRO A 364 -1.81 -0.45 -11.35
CA PRO A 364 -2.05 -1.30 -10.19
C PRO A 364 -2.91 -2.50 -10.55
N LYS A 365 -2.55 -3.67 -9.99
CA LYS A 365 -3.35 -4.89 -10.05
C LYS A 365 -4.07 -5.10 -8.72
N ARG A 366 -5.35 -5.48 -8.78
CA ARG A 366 -6.09 -5.93 -7.61
C ARG A 366 -5.51 -7.22 -7.07
N ILE A 367 -5.42 -7.34 -5.76
CA ILE A 367 -4.96 -8.52 -5.04
C ILE A 367 -5.95 -8.86 -3.93
N GLY A 368 -5.95 -10.12 -3.49
CA GLY A 368 -6.85 -10.55 -2.42
C GLY A 368 -8.31 -10.72 -2.84
N VAL A 369 -8.58 -10.75 -4.16
CA VAL A 369 -9.93 -10.98 -4.69
C VAL A 369 -10.40 -12.38 -4.32
N GLY A 370 -11.52 -12.46 -3.61
CA GLY A 370 -12.07 -13.70 -3.08
C GLY A 370 -11.25 -14.30 -1.93
N LEU A 371 -10.31 -13.55 -1.35
CA LEU A 371 -9.46 -14.08 -0.30
C LEU A 371 -10.24 -14.20 1.01
N THR A 372 -10.42 -15.44 1.45
CA THR A 372 -11.12 -15.75 2.68
C THR A 372 -10.17 -16.28 3.76
N PHE A 373 -10.58 -16.10 5.00
CA PHE A 373 -10.14 -16.86 6.14
C PHE A 373 -11.30 -17.76 6.61
N LYS A 374 -11.08 -18.50 7.70
CA LYS A 374 -12.03 -19.38 8.40
C LYS A 374 -13.52 -19.15 8.06
N ASP A 375 -14.23 -20.23 7.75
CA ASP A 375 -15.67 -20.24 7.43
C ASP A 375 -16.07 -19.35 6.24
N ASN A 376 -15.21 -19.26 5.21
CA ASN A 376 -15.42 -18.46 3.99
C ASN A 376 -15.67 -16.96 4.24
N ARG A 377 -15.19 -16.44 5.36
CA ARG A 377 -15.26 -15.00 5.66
C ARG A 377 -14.12 -14.29 4.95
N PHE A 378 -14.35 -13.11 4.38
CA PHE A 378 -13.29 -12.38 3.68
C PHE A 378 -12.26 -11.81 4.65
N VAL A 379 -10.99 -11.70 4.21
CA VAL A 379 -9.92 -11.10 5.04
C VAL A 379 -10.05 -9.59 5.20
N SER A 380 -10.70 -8.94 4.24
CA SER A 380 -11.02 -7.52 4.20
C SER A 380 -12.22 -7.33 3.26
N ASP A 381 -13.02 -6.30 3.47
CA ASP A 381 -14.04 -5.84 2.54
C ASP A 381 -13.45 -5.10 1.32
N HIS A 382 -12.18 -4.69 1.40
CA HIS A 382 -11.38 -4.16 0.30
C HIS A 382 -10.54 -5.23 -0.41
N PHE A 383 -10.34 -5.03 -1.72
CA PHE A 383 -9.23 -5.61 -2.47
C PHE A 383 -7.97 -4.76 -2.26
N GLY A 384 -6.81 -5.40 -2.16
CA GLY A 384 -5.54 -4.69 -2.13
C GLY A 384 -5.11 -4.26 -3.54
N LEU A 385 -4.16 -3.36 -3.62
CA LEU A 385 -3.50 -2.93 -4.86
C LEU A 385 -2.02 -3.28 -4.84
N CYS A 386 -1.50 -3.75 -5.97
CA CYS A 386 -0.08 -4.06 -6.17
C CYS A 386 0.44 -3.45 -7.48
N ALA A 387 1.52 -2.68 -7.41
CA ALA A 387 2.17 -2.05 -8.56
C ALA A 387 3.70 -2.12 -8.45
N THR A 388 4.40 -1.88 -9.55
CA THR A 388 5.88 -1.74 -9.55
C THR A 388 6.22 -0.30 -9.84
N LEU A 389 7.05 0.28 -8.97
CA LEU A 389 7.58 1.63 -9.07
C LEU A 389 9.01 1.58 -9.58
N GLU A 390 9.29 2.37 -10.61
CA GLU A 390 10.60 2.53 -11.24
C GLU A 390 10.90 4.02 -11.47
N VAL A 391 12.17 4.33 -11.71
CA VAL A 391 12.62 5.68 -12.06
C VAL A 391 13.22 5.68 -13.45
N GLU A 392 12.75 6.61 -14.29
CA GLU A 392 13.34 6.86 -15.62
C GLU A 392 14.67 7.64 -15.53
#